data_AF-A0A379ABH0-F1
#
_entry.id   AF-A0A379ABH0-F1
#
_cell.length_a   1.000
_cell.length_b   1.000
_cell.length_c   1.000
_cell.angle_alpha   90.00
_cell.angle_beta   90.00
_cell.angle_gamma   90.00
#
_symmetry.space_group_name_H-M   'P 1'
#
loop_
_entity.id
_entity.type
_entity.pdbx_description
1 polymer ?
#
loop_
_entity_poly.entity_id
_entity_poly.type
_entity_poly.pdbx_seq_one_letter_code
_entity_poly.pdbx_strand_id
1 'polypeptide(L)'
;MTQLPPVSLNPLTLPLRGERLIEASAGTGKTFTIGLLYLRLLLGLGGENAYSRPLSVEEILVVTFTEAATAELRGRIRENIHQLRLACIRGKSSNPMHQLLLEQMPDLSQAAAQLLAAERQMDEAAIFTIHGFCQRMLNLNAFESGMLFEQELIEDEQALLKQSAADFWRRQCYPLSLDVARIIAAEWSGPDSLLTTLRPWLQGESPGLKRPPAADETLASRHARNLARIEAIKQQWQALSADVEGIITASGVDKRSYSSKHLPNWVARVTQWASSDTLDYQLPKELERFGTAGAGGEN
;
A
#
# COMPACT_ATOMS: atom_id res chain seq x y z
N MET A 1 8.82 11.83 18.97
CA MET A 1 7.52 12.03 19.63
C MET A 1 7.49 11.18 20.89
N THR A 2 7.56 11.81 22.07
CA THR A 2 7.41 11.12 23.36
C THR A 2 5.96 10.63 23.46
N GLN A 3 5.75 9.32 23.46
CA GLN A 3 4.43 8.73 23.64
C GLN A 3 3.97 8.97 25.08
N LEU A 4 3.08 9.95 25.26
CA LEU A 4 2.35 10.12 26.52
C LEU A 4 1.47 8.89 26.75
N PRO A 5 1.35 8.40 27.99
CA PRO A 5 0.49 7.26 28.30
C PRO A 5 -0.97 7.59 27.94
N PRO A 6 -1.75 6.61 27.45
CA PRO A 6 -3.15 6.84 27.08
C PRO A 6 -3.96 7.26 28.31
N VAL A 7 -4.76 8.33 28.16
CA VAL A 7 -5.63 8.87 29.20
C VAL A 7 -7.08 8.52 28.87
N SER A 8 -7.88 8.18 29.88
CA SER A 8 -9.30 7.92 29.70
C SER A 8 -10.02 9.11 29.06
N LEU A 9 -10.75 8.86 27.98
CA LEU A 9 -11.43 9.89 27.22
C LEU A 9 -12.66 10.42 27.98
N ASN A 10 -12.68 11.72 28.25
CA ASN A 10 -13.90 12.46 28.56
C ASN A 10 -14.25 13.38 27.38
N PRO A 11 -15.30 13.06 26.59
CA PRO A 11 -15.65 13.87 25.43
C PRO A 11 -16.11 15.29 25.76
N LEU A 12 -16.55 15.58 26.99
CA LEU A 12 -16.99 16.92 27.41
C LEU A 12 -15.82 17.87 27.68
N THR A 13 -14.67 17.33 28.08
CA THR A 13 -13.49 18.11 28.47
C THR A 13 -12.31 17.94 27.52
N LEU A 14 -12.43 17.09 26.49
CA LEU A 14 -11.39 16.93 25.47
C LEU A 14 -11.04 18.31 24.85
N PRO A 15 -9.77 18.74 24.84
CA PRO A 15 -9.38 19.98 24.18
C PRO A 15 -9.60 19.88 22.68
N LEU A 16 -10.39 20.79 22.12
CA LEU A 16 -10.74 20.83 20.70
C LEU A 16 -9.73 21.62 19.85
N ARG A 17 -8.47 21.71 20.30
CA ARG A 17 -7.39 22.43 19.62
C ARG A 17 -6.18 21.52 19.44
N GLY A 18 -5.50 21.72 18.31
CA GLY A 18 -4.34 20.93 17.90
C GLY A 18 -4.71 19.51 17.50
N GLU A 19 -3.72 18.63 17.50
CA GLU A 19 -3.86 17.22 17.13
C GLU A 19 -4.27 16.38 18.34
N ARG A 20 -5.27 15.52 18.14
CA ARG A 20 -5.75 14.58 19.17
C ARG A 20 -5.94 13.20 18.54
N LEU A 21 -5.33 12.19 19.16
CA LEU A 21 -5.53 10.79 18.80
C LEU A 21 -6.46 10.15 19.83
N ILE A 22 -7.59 9.62 19.38
CA ILE A 22 -8.57 8.92 20.21
C ILE A 22 -8.58 7.45 19.79
N GLU A 23 -8.18 6.57 20.70
CA GLU A 23 -8.26 5.13 20.50
C GLU A 23 -9.65 4.61 20.90
N ALA A 24 -10.27 3.80 20.05
CA ALA A 24 -11.61 3.28 20.32
C ALA A 24 -11.88 1.91 19.68
N SER A 25 -11.99 0.89 20.52
CA SER A 25 -12.30 -0.50 20.14
C SER A 25 -13.75 -0.69 19.68
N ALA A 26 -14.08 -1.87 19.16
CA ALA A 26 -15.46 -2.21 18.80
C ALA A 26 -16.40 -2.05 20.02
N GLY A 27 -17.57 -1.44 19.81
CA GLY A 27 -18.57 -1.26 20.87
C GLY A 27 -18.32 -0.14 21.89
N THR A 28 -17.21 0.61 21.82
CA THR A 28 -16.88 1.66 22.83
C THR A 28 -17.52 3.03 22.57
N GLY A 29 -18.60 3.10 21.80
CA GLY A 29 -19.33 4.36 21.57
C GLY A 29 -18.65 5.37 20.65
N LYS A 30 -17.81 4.93 19.69
CA LYS A 30 -17.14 5.81 18.70
C LYS A 30 -18.05 6.87 18.08
N THR A 31 -19.16 6.44 17.50
CA THR A 31 -20.13 7.31 16.82
C THR A 31 -20.82 8.25 17.79
N PHE A 32 -21.06 7.80 19.03
CA PHE A 32 -21.59 8.63 20.10
C PHE A 32 -20.63 9.77 20.48
N THR A 33 -19.36 9.43 20.68
CA THR A 33 -18.30 10.41 20.95
C THR A 33 -18.18 11.44 19.83
N ILE A 34 -18.16 11.01 18.57
CA ILE A 34 -18.11 11.94 17.42
C ILE A 34 -19.29 12.91 17.45
N GLY A 35 -20.51 12.41 17.67
CA GLY A 35 -21.70 13.26 17.77
C GLY A 35 -21.59 14.30 18.89
N LEU A 36 -21.06 13.92 20.05
CA LEU A 36 -20.89 14.82 21.19
C LEU A 36 -19.82 15.90 20.91
N LEU A 37 -18.70 15.53 20.29
CA LEU A 37 -17.67 16.48 19.86
C LEU A 37 -18.20 17.46 18.81
N TYR A 38 -19.03 16.96 17.87
CA TYR A 38 -19.67 17.79 16.85
C TYR A 38 -20.57 18.86 17.47
N LEU A 39 -21.41 18.49 18.45
CA LEU A 39 -22.25 19.43 19.20
C LEU A 39 -21.42 20.47 19.98
N ARG A 40 -20.30 20.05 20.56
CA ARG A 40 -19.39 20.99 21.25
C ARG A 40 -18.76 22.00 20.30
N LEU A 41 -18.38 21.58 19.09
CA LEU A 41 -17.85 22.49 18.06
C LEU A 41 -18.92 23.46 17.56
N LEU A 42 -20.14 22.97 17.30
CA LEU A 42 -21.27 23.79 16.86
C LEU A 42 -21.62 24.90 17.86
N LEU A 43 -21.54 24.61 19.15
CA LEU A 43 -21.98 25.51 20.22
C LEU A 43 -20.83 26.21 20.96
N GLY A 44 -19.57 25.91 20.63
CA GLY A 44 -18.40 26.48 21.31
C GLY A 44 -18.26 26.03 22.77
N LEU A 45 -18.61 24.77 23.09
CA LEU A 45 -18.68 24.26 24.48
C LEU A 45 -17.38 23.59 24.96
N GLY A 46 -17.19 23.61 26.29
CA GLY A 46 -16.04 22.98 26.97
C GLY A 46 -15.07 23.95 27.65
N GLY A 47 -15.47 25.20 27.90
CA GLY A 47 -14.68 26.18 28.65
C GLY A 47 -13.31 26.45 28.02
N GLU A 48 -12.24 26.34 28.80
CA GLU A 48 -10.85 26.51 28.31
C GLU A 48 -10.47 25.52 27.19
N ASN A 49 -11.14 24.36 27.17
CA ASN A 49 -10.94 23.30 26.19
C ASN A 49 -11.84 23.43 24.95
N ALA A 50 -12.65 24.49 24.87
CA ALA A 50 -13.48 24.78 23.71
C ALA A 50 -12.65 25.26 22.51
N TYR A 51 -13.22 25.11 21.32
CA TYR A 51 -12.70 25.80 20.14
C TYR A 51 -12.84 27.33 20.30
N SER A 52 -12.10 28.12 19.52
CA SER A 52 -12.05 29.58 19.69
C SER A 52 -13.39 30.28 19.45
N ARG A 53 -14.29 29.66 18.68
CA ARG A 53 -15.65 30.13 18.38
C ARG A 53 -16.59 28.96 18.06
N PRO A 54 -17.91 29.16 18.08
CA PRO A 54 -18.85 28.25 17.43
C PRO A 54 -18.54 28.09 15.93
N LEU A 55 -18.73 26.88 15.40
CA LEU A 55 -18.53 26.52 13.99
C LEU A 55 -19.86 26.19 13.31
N SER A 56 -19.98 26.47 12.01
CA SER A 56 -21.09 25.96 11.20
C SER A 56 -20.89 24.48 10.81
N VAL A 57 -21.93 23.85 10.27
CA VAL A 57 -21.86 22.45 9.81
C VAL A 57 -20.91 22.24 8.62
N GLU A 58 -20.65 23.29 7.84
CA GLU A 58 -19.69 23.30 6.72
C GLU A 58 -18.25 23.43 7.21
N GLU A 59 -18.03 24.04 8.38
CA GLU A 59 -16.71 24.29 8.97
C GLU A 59 -16.19 23.10 9.78
N ILE A 60 -17.02 22.09 10.02
CA ILE A 60 -16.65 20.87 10.76
C ILE A 60 -16.47 19.71 9.78
N LEU A 61 -15.23 19.51 9.32
CA LEU A 61 -14.89 18.42 8.43
C LEU A 61 -14.86 17.07 9.16
N VAL A 62 -15.64 16.11 8.66
CA VAL A 62 -15.64 14.72 9.10
C VAL A 62 -15.44 13.82 7.89
N VAL A 63 -14.40 12.99 7.92
CA VAL A 63 -14.09 12.06 6.81
C VAL A 63 -14.14 10.60 7.27
N THR A 64 -14.61 9.70 6.41
CA THR A 64 -14.66 8.25 6.65
C THR A 64 -14.36 7.44 5.38
N PHE A 65 -14.28 6.12 5.50
CA PHE A 65 -13.88 5.24 4.39
C PHE A 65 -15.00 4.91 3.41
N THR A 66 -16.25 4.83 3.87
CA THR A 66 -17.37 4.31 3.05
C THR A 66 -18.54 5.29 2.96
N GLU A 67 -19.25 5.25 1.83
CA GLU A 67 -20.46 6.05 1.62
C GLU A 67 -21.56 5.70 2.65
N ALA A 68 -21.70 4.41 2.98
CA ALA A 68 -22.63 3.96 4.00
C ALA A 68 -22.31 4.55 5.38
N ALA A 69 -21.04 4.59 5.78
CA ALA A 69 -20.62 5.20 7.05
C ALA A 69 -20.86 6.72 7.04
N THR A 70 -20.67 7.38 5.89
CA THR A 70 -20.96 8.82 5.71
C THR A 70 -22.44 9.10 5.93
N ALA A 71 -23.32 8.32 5.30
CA ALA A 71 -24.77 8.45 5.43
C ALA A 71 -25.25 8.16 6.86
N GLU A 72 -24.74 7.09 7.49
CA GLU A 72 -25.04 6.76 8.88
C GLU A 72 -24.63 7.90 9.82
N LEU A 73 -23.41 8.40 9.66
CA LEU A 73 -22.86 9.44 10.54
C LEU A 73 -23.61 10.76 10.37
N ARG A 74 -23.94 11.16 9.14
CA ARG A 74 -24.80 12.33 8.85
C ARG A 74 -26.16 12.20 9.54
N GLY A 75 -26.82 11.05 9.42
CA GLY A 75 -28.10 10.79 10.07
C GLY A 75 -28.01 10.90 11.59
N ARG A 76 -26.98 10.31 12.20
CA ARG A 76 -26.76 10.38 13.66
C ARG A 76 -26.48 11.80 14.16
N ILE A 77 -25.66 12.57 13.44
CA ILE A 77 -25.35 13.96 13.80
C ILE A 77 -26.62 14.82 13.72
N ARG A 78 -27.40 14.67 12.64
CA ARG A 78 -28.68 15.37 12.48
C ARG A 78 -29.64 15.07 13.62
N GLU A 79 -29.77 13.81 13.99
CA GLU A 79 -30.61 13.38 15.11
C GLU A 79 -30.12 13.98 16.45
N ASN A 80 -28.81 13.97 16.71
CA ASN A 80 -28.24 14.54 17.92
C ASN A 80 -28.50 16.06 18.02
N ILE A 81 -28.35 16.79 16.90
CA ILE A 81 -28.66 18.23 16.82
C ILE A 81 -30.13 18.46 17.14
N HIS A 82 -31.03 17.68 16.53
CA HIS A 82 -32.47 17.77 16.74
C HIS A 82 -32.84 17.52 18.22
N GLN A 83 -32.34 16.44 18.80
CA GLN A 83 -32.62 16.07 20.18
C GLN A 83 -32.08 17.10 21.18
N LEU A 84 -30.87 17.62 20.97
CA LEU A 84 -30.32 18.67 21.84
C LEU A 84 -31.11 19.98 21.69
N ARG A 85 -31.58 20.32 20.49
CA ARG A 85 -32.44 21.50 20.27
C ARG A 85 -33.73 21.39 21.06
N LEU A 86 -34.42 20.26 20.98
CA LEU A 86 -35.64 20.02 21.77
C LEU A 86 -35.35 20.10 23.27
N ALA A 87 -34.21 19.59 23.72
CA ALA A 87 -33.80 19.68 25.11
C ALA A 87 -33.53 21.12 25.56
N CYS A 88 -32.94 21.96 24.70
CA CYS A 88 -32.76 23.39 24.94
C CYS A 88 -34.11 24.11 25.12
N ILE A 89 -35.09 23.83 24.26
CA ILE A 89 -36.45 24.40 24.33
C ILE A 89 -37.16 23.96 25.61
N ARG A 90 -36.99 22.70 26.01
CA ARG A 90 -37.63 22.12 27.21
C ARG A 90 -36.91 22.47 28.51
N GLY A 91 -35.67 22.95 28.44
CA GLY A 91 -34.78 23.15 29.59
C GLY A 91 -34.32 21.87 30.29
N LYS A 92 -34.53 20.69 29.69
CA LYS A 92 -34.14 19.39 30.27
C LYS A 92 -34.00 18.30 29.21
N SER A 93 -33.15 17.31 29.48
CA SER A 93 -32.93 16.13 28.64
C SER A 93 -33.03 14.83 29.44
N SER A 94 -33.59 13.77 28.84
CA SER A 94 -33.50 12.40 29.37
C SER A 94 -32.17 11.73 29.04
N ASN A 95 -31.45 12.20 28.02
CA ASN A 95 -30.10 11.77 27.71
C ASN A 95 -29.11 12.49 28.66
N PRO A 96 -28.36 11.75 29.51
CA PRO A 96 -27.45 12.36 30.48
C PRO A 96 -26.37 13.25 29.87
N MET A 97 -25.84 12.91 28.69
CA MET A 97 -24.81 13.75 28.06
C MET A 97 -25.38 15.05 27.52
N HIS A 98 -26.59 15.03 26.96
CA HIS A 98 -27.25 16.26 26.55
C HIS A 98 -27.60 17.13 27.76
N GLN A 99 -27.98 16.51 28.89
CA GLN A 99 -28.21 17.23 30.14
C GLN A 99 -26.93 17.95 30.62
N LEU A 100 -25.78 17.26 30.59
CA LEU A 100 -24.48 17.86 30.91
C LEU A 100 -24.06 18.97 29.93
N LEU A 101 -24.46 18.88 28.65
CA LEU A 101 -24.24 19.97 27.70
C LEU A 101 -25.12 21.18 28.01
N LEU A 102 -26.40 20.97 28.34
CA LEU A 102 -27.32 22.07 28.71
C LEU A 102 -26.77 22.87 29.90
N GLU A 103 -26.20 22.18 30.89
CA GLU A 103 -25.59 22.81 32.08
C GLU A 103 -24.38 23.69 31.75
N GLN A 104 -23.75 23.50 30.58
CA GLN A 104 -22.63 24.34 30.11
C GLN A 104 -23.09 25.53 29.27
N MET A 105 -24.37 25.60 28.91
CA MET A 105 -24.90 26.66 28.04
C MET A 105 -25.44 27.83 28.87
N PRO A 106 -24.95 29.07 28.67
CA PRO A 106 -25.46 30.23 29.38
C PRO A 106 -26.85 30.68 28.88
N ASP A 107 -27.14 30.50 27.59
CA ASP A 107 -28.39 30.88 26.95
C ASP A 107 -28.95 29.73 26.10
N LEU A 108 -29.97 29.04 26.64
CA LEU A 108 -30.63 27.92 25.96
C LEU A 108 -31.46 28.37 24.75
N SER A 109 -31.95 29.61 24.73
CA SER A 109 -32.72 30.14 23.60
C SER A 109 -31.81 30.38 22.40
N GLN A 110 -30.65 30.98 22.65
CA GLN A 110 -29.62 31.17 21.64
C GLN A 110 -29.11 29.82 21.11
N ALA A 111 -28.80 28.88 22.00
CA ALA A 111 -28.36 27.53 21.60
C ALA A 111 -29.42 26.81 20.75
N ALA A 112 -30.70 26.90 21.11
CA ALA A 112 -31.78 26.33 20.31
C ALA A 112 -31.89 26.95 18.91
N ALA A 113 -31.67 28.27 18.79
CA ALA A 113 -31.64 28.96 17.50
C ALA A 113 -30.45 28.54 16.63
N GLN A 114 -29.26 28.41 17.21
CA GLN A 114 -28.07 27.91 16.52
C GLN A 114 -28.24 26.47 16.05
N LEU A 115 -28.77 25.59 16.90
CA LEU A 115 -29.05 24.20 16.54
C LEU A 115 -30.13 24.10 15.46
N LEU A 116 -31.13 25.00 15.45
CA LEU A 116 -32.12 25.05 14.37
C LEU A 116 -31.50 25.43 13.04
N ALA A 117 -30.57 26.40 13.03
CA ALA A 117 -29.83 26.78 11.84
C ALA A 117 -28.99 25.60 11.33
N ALA A 118 -28.23 24.95 12.22
CA ALA A 118 -27.43 23.77 11.89
C ALA A 118 -28.30 22.62 11.34
N GLU A 119 -29.45 22.34 11.96
CA GLU A 119 -30.39 21.30 11.52
C GLU A 119 -30.89 21.55 10.08
N ARG A 120 -31.13 22.81 9.72
CA ARG A 120 -31.56 23.22 8.36
C ARG A 120 -30.44 23.15 7.33
N GLN A 121 -29.18 23.26 7.75
CA GLN A 121 -28.00 23.24 6.87
C GLN A 121 -27.34 21.87 6.78
N MET A 122 -27.94 20.82 7.36
CA MET A 122 -27.32 19.48 7.40
C MET A 122 -27.03 18.87 6.03
N ASP A 123 -27.73 19.32 4.98
CA ASP A 123 -27.48 18.87 3.60
C ASP A 123 -26.14 19.41 3.06
N GLU A 124 -25.65 20.53 3.60
CA GLU A 124 -24.37 21.16 3.28
C GLU A 124 -23.24 20.73 4.24
N ALA A 125 -23.54 19.88 5.24
CA ALA A 125 -22.57 19.46 6.24
C ALA A 125 -21.34 18.78 5.61
N ALA A 126 -20.15 19.18 6.07
CA ALA A 126 -18.86 18.71 5.56
C ALA A 126 -18.51 17.29 6.05
N ILE A 127 -19.36 16.33 5.71
CA ILE A 127 -19.24 14.91 6.05
C ILE A 127 -19.05 14.12 4.75
N PHE A 128 -17.84 13.64 4.51
CA PHE A 128 -17.47 13.03 3.22
C PHE A 128 -16.77 11.67 3.41
N THR A 129 -16.69 10.90 2.33
CA THR A 129 -15.62 9.92 2.23
C THR A 129 -14.28 10.61 2.05
N ILE A 130 -13.17 9.93 2.36
CA ILE A 130 -11.82 10.47 2.12
C ILE A 130 -11.67 10.89 0.65
N HIS A 131 -12.11 10.04 -0.28
CA HIS A 131 -12.09 10.33 -1.72
C HIS A 131 -12.99 11.51 -2.09
N GLY A 132 -14.22 11.56 -1.58
CA GLY A 132 -15.14 12.67 -1.84
C GLY A 132 -14.60 14.02 -1.37
N PHE A 133 -13.92 14.05 -0.21
CA PHE A 133 -13.25 15.26 0.26
C PHE A 133 -12.09 15.68 -0.66
N CYS A 134 -11.20 14.75 -1.02
CA CYS A 134 -10.09 15.03 -1.93
C CYS A 134 -10.58 15.56 -3.29
N GLN A 135 -11.61 14.92 -3.88
CA GLN A 135 -12.20 15.35 -5.14
C GLN A 135 -12.79 16.77 -5.03
N ARG A 136 -13.51 17.07 -3.94
CA ARG A 136 -14.03 18.42 -3.68
C ARG A 136 -12.89 19.45 -3.61
N MET A 137 -11.79 19.14 -2.93
CA MET A 137 -10.64 20.05 -2.82
C MET A 137 -9.95 20.28 -4.17
N LEU A 138 -9.82 19.23 -4.99
CA LEU A 138 -9.27 19.35 -6.34
C LEU A 138 -10.15 20.25 -7.24
N ASN A 139 -11.47 20.09 -7.16
CA ASN A 139 -12.41 20.89 -7.94
C ASN A 139 -12.46 22.37 -7.49
N LEU A 140 -12.42 22.63 -6.18
CA LEU A 140 -12.43 24.01 -5.66
C LEU A 140 -11.16 24.78 -5.99
N ASN A 141 -10.03 24.08 -6.12
CA ASN A 141 -8.73 24.65 -6.46
C ASN A 141 -8.26 24.13 -7.83
N ALA A 142 -9.18 24.09 -8.81
CA ALA A 142 -8.91 23.54 -10.14
C ALA A 142 -7.76 24.26 -10.86
N PHE A 143 -7.65 25.58 -10.66
CA PHE A 143 -6.58 26.39 -11.25
C PHE A 143 -5.21 26.05 -10.65
N GLU A 144 -5.12 25.92 -9.33
CA GLU A 144 -3.88 25.56 -8.63
C GLU A 144 -3.49 24.10 -8.88
N SER A 145 -4.47 23.20 -9.02
CA SER A 145 -4.23 21.77 -9.23
C SER A 145 -3.96 21.40 -10.70
N GLY A 146 -4.24 22.28 -11.66
CA GLY A 146 -4.11 21.99 -13.09
C GLY A 146 -5.04 20.86 -13.57
N MET A 147 -6.04 20.51 -12.75
CA MET A 147 -6.98 19.42 -13.03
C MET A 147 -8.05 19.89 -14.01
N LEU A 148 -8.49 18.99 -14.88
CA LEU A 148 -9.66 19.22 -15.73
C LEU A 148 -10.90 19.41 -14.85
N PHE A 149 -11.79 20.33 -15.23
CA PHE A 149 -13.04 20.60 -14.49
C PHE A 149 -13.97 19.39 -14.44
N GLU A 150 -13.91 18.51 -15.44
CA GLU A 150 -14.68 17.28 -15.52
C GLU A 150 -13.74 16.09 -15.39
N GLN A 151 -13.84 15.39 -14.26
CA GLN A 151 -13.11 14.15 -14.00
C GLN A 151 -14.08 13.03 -13.69
N GLU A 152 -13.88 11.90 -14.33
CA GLU A 152 -14.59 10.66 -14.03
C GLU A 152 -13.76 9.81 -13.08
N LEU A 153 -14.36 9.39 -11.97
CA LEU A 153 -13.71 8.47 -11.04
C LEU A 153 -13.74 7.06 -11.62
N ILE A 154 -12.57 6.48 -11.84
CA ILE A 154 -12.42 5.09 -12.25
C ILE A 154 -12.28 4.23 -10.99
N GLU A 155 -13.34 3.51 -10.62
CA GLU A 155 -13.36 2.69 -9.40
C GLU A 155 -12.56 1.39 -9.53
N ASP A 156 -12.49 0.82 -10.74
CA ASP A 156 -11.73 -0.41 -11.02
C ASP A 156 -10.74 -0.22 -12.18
N GLU A 157 -9.46 -0.10 -11.81
CA GLU A 157 -8.36 0.05 -12.76
C GLU A 157 -7.93 -1.27 -13.42
N GLN A 158 -8.50 -2.43 -13.04
CA GLN A 158 -8.06 -3.74 -13.54
C GLN A 158 -8.10 -3.85 -15.05
N ALA A 159 -9.13 -3.30 -15.70
CA ALA A 159 -9.25 -3.32 -17.15
C ALA A 159 -8.11 -2.52 -17.81
N LEU A 160 -7.78 -1.35 -17.27
CA LEU A 160 -6.70 -0.50 -17.76
C LEU A 160 -5.33 -1.15 -17.57
N LEU A 161 -5.10 -1.79 -16.41
CA LEU A 161 -3.88 -2.52 -16.13
C LEU A 161 -3.69 -3.70 -17.07
N LYS A 162 -4.75 -4.49 -17.31
CA LYS A 162 -4.72 -5.60 -18.27
C LYS A 162 -4.44 -5.13 -19.69
N GLN A 163 -5.10 -4.06 -20.13
CA GLN A 163 -4.86 -3.47 -21.44
C GLN A 163 -3.41 -2.99 -21.57
N SER A 164 -2.88 -2.30 -20.55
CA SER A 164 -1.51 -1.79 -20.52
C SER A 164 -0.48 -2.93 -20.58
N ALA A 165 -0.70 -4.01 -19.84
CA ALA A 165 0.15 -5.19 -19.87
C ALA A 165 0.13 -5.88 -21.25
N ALA A 166 -1.06 -6.00 -21.86
CA ALA A 166 -1.20 -6.56 -23.20
C ALA A 166 -0.55 -5.68 -24.28
N ASP A 167 -0.68 -4.36 -24.18
CA ASP A 167 -0.02 -3.39 -25.08
C ASP A 167 1.51 -3.47 -24.96
N PHE A 168 2.03 -3.51 -23.73
CA PHE A 168 3.45 -3.71 -23.46
C PHE A 168 3.95 -5.02 -24.08
N TRP A 169 3.24 -6.13 -23.84
CA TRP A 169 3.60 -7.43 -24.36
C TRP A 169 3.62 -7.46 -25.89
N ARG A 170 2.61 -6.87 -26.54
CA ARG A 170 2.56 -6.76 -28.01
C ARG A 170 3.72 -5.95 -28.58
N ARG A 171 4.09 -4.84 -27.93
CA ARG A 171 5.16 -3.96 -28.41
C ARG A 171 6.56 -4.52 -28.13
N GLN A 172 6.75 -5.18 -26.99
CA GLN A 172 8.08 -5.57 -26.50
C GLN A 172 8.40 -7.06 -26.68
N CYS A 173 7.39 -7.93 -26.68
CA CYS A 173 7.61 -9.38 -26.75
C CYS A 173 7.36 -9.96 -28.16
N TYR A 174 6.40 -9.46 -28.93
CA TYR A 174 6.13 -9.99 -30.27
C TYR A 174 7.28 -9.79 -31.27
N PRO A 175 8.04 -8.68 -31.24
CA PRO A 175 9.17 -8.50 -32.14
C PRO A 175 10.42 -9.32 -31.78
N LEU A 176 10.41 -10.04 -30.64
CA LEU A 176 11.58 -10.78 -30.17
C LEU A 176 11.86 -11.98 -31.07
N SER A 177 13.14 -12.28 -31.23
CA SER A 177 13.58 -13.53 -31.86
C SER A 177 13.18 -14.74 -31.02
N LEU A 178 13.04 -15.90 -31.66
CA LEU A 178 12.49 -17.12 -31.03
C LEU A 178 13.28 -17.58 -29.80
N ASP A 179 14.60 -17.44 -29.82
CA ASP A 179 15.51 -17.74 -28.71
C ASP A 179 15.21 -16.87 -27.48
N VAL A 180 15.10 -15.55 -27.66
CA VAL A 180 14.76 -14.62 -26.57
C VAL A 180 13.33 -14.84 -26.10
N ALA A 181 12.39 -15.05 -27.03
CA ALA A 181 10.99 -15.29 -26.71
C ALA A 181 10.79 -16.56 -25.85
N ARG A 182 11.56 -17.63 -26.10
CA ARG A 182 11.54 -18.84 -25.25
C ARG A 182 11.94 -18.56 -23.81
N ILE A 183 12.95 -17.72 -23.60
CA ILE A 183 13.38 -17.32 -22.25
C ILE A 183 12.28 -16.54 -21.54
N ILE A 184 11.68 -15.57 -22.22
CA ILE A 184 10.58 -14.78 -21.65
C ILE A 184 9.36 -15.67 -21.35
N ALA A 185 9.01 -16.59 -22.25
CA ALA A 185 7.88 -17.49 -22.09
C ALA A 185 8.06 -18.53 -20.96
N ALA A 186 9.32 -18.87 -20.63
CA ALA A 186 9.63 -19.74 -19.51
C ALA A 186 9.35 -19.06 -18.15
N GLU A 187 9.48 -17.74 -18.08
CA GLU A 187 9.19 -16.96 -16.87
C GLU A 187 7.72 -16.50 -16.81
N TRP A 188 7.18 -16.03 -17.93
CA TRP A 188 5.81 -15.52 -18.03
C TRP A 188 5.10 -16.12 -19.23
N SER A 189 4.00 -16.84 -18.98
CA SER A 189 3.20 -17.48 -20.04
C SER A 189 2.44 -16.48 -20.93
N GLY A 190 2.36 -15.21 -20.53
CA GLY A 190 1.66 -14.16 -21.26
C GLY A 190 1.49 -12.87 -20.44
N PRO A 191 0.76 -11.88 -20.99
CA PRO A 191 0.59 -10.56 -20.36
C PRO A 191 -0.09 -10.61 -18.99
N ASP A 192 -1.04 -11.52 -18.76
CA ASP A 192 -1.69 -11.66 -17.45
C ASP A 192 -0.73 -12.21 -16.38
N SER A 193 0.16 -13.14 -16.75
CA SER A 193 1.20 -13.67 -15.88
C SER A 193 2.20 -12.58 -15.50
N LEU A 194 2.65 -11.80 -16.50
CA LEU A 194 3.51 -10.64 -16.27
C LEU A 194 2.85 -9.62 -15.33
N LEU A 195 1.59 -9.27 -15.59
CA LEU A 195 0.85 -8.32 -14.75
C LEU A 195 0.74 -8.82 -13.31
N THR A 196 0.48 -10.12 -13.12
CA THR A 196 0.41 -10.73 -11.78
C THR A 196 1.73 -10.60 -11.04
N THR A 197 2.86 -10.83 -11.70
CA THR A 197 4.20 -10.63 -11.12
C THR A 197 4.45 -9.16 -10.78
N LEU A 198 4.05 -8.23 -11.65
CA LEU A 198 4.32 -6.80 -11.48
C LEU A 198 3.38 -6.09 -10.50
N ARG A 199 2.16 -6.61 -10.29
CA ARG A 199 1.10 -5.96 -9.50
C ARG A 199 1.55 -5.43 -8.13
N PRO A 200 2.36 -6.16 -7.33
CA PRO A 200 2.82 -5.65 -6.04
C PRO A 200 3.73 -4.41 -6.12
N TRP A 201 4.34 -4.15 -7.27
CA TRP A 201 5.27 -3.03 -7.50
C TRP A 201 4.66 -1.87 -8.28
N LEU A 202 3.46 -2.06 -8.86
CA LEU A 202 2.72 -0.98 -9.51
C LEU A 202 2.03 -0.06 -8.49
N GLN A 203 1.86 -0.54 -7.26
CA GLN A 203 1.26 0.23 -6.16
C GLN A 203 2.36 0.67 -5.20
N GLY A 204 2.74 1.95 -5.27
CA GLY A 204 3.71 2.56 -4.34
C GLY A 204 5.09 2.83 -4.95
N GLU A 205 6.12 2.75 -4.11
CA GLU A 205 7.50 3.06 -4.52
C GLU A 205 8.06 1.97 -5.45
N SER A 206 8.66 2.40 -6.56
CA SER A 206 9.30 1.49 -7.50
C SER A 206 10.51 0.78 -6.87
N PRO A 207 10.67 -0.54 -7.05
CA PRO A 207 11.78 -1.26 -6.45
C PRO A 207 13.11 -0.81 -7.03
N GLY A 208 14.10 -0.63 -6.16
CA GLY A 208 15.49 -0.41 -6.56
C GLY A 208 16.12 -1.70 -7.09
N LEU A 209 16.60 -1.67 -8.34
CA LEU A 209 17.34 -2.79 -8.92
C LEU A 209 18.78 -2.81 -8.38
N LYS A 210 19.17 -3.90 -7.71
CA LYS A 210 20.57 -4.08 -7.22
C LYS A 210 21.60 -4.05 -8.34
N ARG A 211 21.22 -4.46 -9.55
CA ARG A 211 22.07 -4.49 -10.76
C ARG A 211 21.24 -3.99 -11.94
N PRO A 212 21.07 -2.67 -12.09
CA PRO A 212 20.26 -2.12 -13.16
C PRO A 212 20.87 -2.45 -14.53
N PRO A 213 20.06 -2.64 -15.58
CA PRO A 213 20.56 -2.70 -16.95
C PRO A 213 21.22 -1.38 -17.35
N ALA A 214 22.14 -1.44 -18.32
CA ALA A 214 22.64 -0.21 -18.96
C ALA A 214 21.51 0.46 -19.76
N ALA A 215 21.61 1.77 -19.99
CA ALA A 215 20.53 2.55 -20.60
C ALA A 215 20.19 2.12 -22.04
N ASP A 216 21.18 1.59 -22.77
CA ASP A 216 21.07 1.11 -24.15
C ASP A 216 20.93 -0.42 -24.25
N GLU A 217 20.83 -1.12 -23.11
CA GLU A 217 20.78 -2.57 -23.09
C GLU A 217 19.40 -3.08 -23.50
N THR A 218 19.37 -3.93 -24.53
CA THR A 218 18.16 -4.60 -25.00
C THR A 218 18.04 -6.02 -24.44
N LEU A 219 16.84 -6.61 -24.50
CA LEU A 219 16.64 -8.03 -24.15
C LEU A 219 17.53 -8.96 -24.98
N ALA A 220 17.72 -8.65 -26.27
CA ALA A 220 18.58 -9.41 -27.15
C ALA A 220 20.06 -9.31 -26.76
N SER A 221 20.57 -8.10 -26.49
CA SER A 221 21.97 -7.93 -26.05
C SER A 221 22.23 -8.57 -24.69
N ARG A 222 21.25 -8.49 -23.77
CA ARG A 222 21.32 -9.18 -22.47
C ARG A 222 21.34 -10.69 -22.65
N HIS A 223 20.47 -11.23 -23.52
CA HIS A 223 20.41 -12.65 -23.83
C HIS A 223 21.75 -13.16 -24.38
N ALA A 224 22.27 -12.49 -25.42
CA ALA A 224 23.57 -12.84 -26.01
C ALA A 224 24.71 -12.82 -24.97
N ARG A 225 24.72 -11.82 -24.08
CA ARG A 225 25.72 -11.72 -22.99
C ARG A 225 25.58 -12.86 -21.97
N ASN A 226 24.36 -13.27 -21.64
CA ASN A 226 24.14 -14.39 -20.72
C ASN A 226 24.59 -15.72 -21.36
N LEU A 227 24.24 -15.96 -22.62
CA LEU A 227 24.69 -17.15 -23.35
C LEU A 227 26.22 -17.20 -23.45
N ALA A 228 26.87 -16.07 -23.80
CA ALA A 228 28.33 -15.99 -23.88
C ALA A 228 29.02 -16.29 -22.53
N ARG A 229 28.41 -15.88 -21.41
CA ARG A 229 28.93 -16.19 -20.06
C ARG A 229 28.80 -17.67 -19.73
N ILE A 230 27.67 -18.29 -20.07
CA ILE A 230 27.46 -19.73 -19.87
C ILE A 230 28.47 -20.51 -20.74
N GLU A 231 28.62 -20.12 -22.00
CA GLU A 231 29.56 -20.76 -22.92
C GLU A 231 31.01 -20.65 -22.44
N ALA A 232 31.41 -19.50 -21.90
CA ALA A 232 32.73 -19.34 -21.31
C ALA A 232 32.96 -20.30 -20.12
N ILE A 233 31.93 -20.52 -19.29
CA ILE A 233 32.01 -21.51 -18.19
C ILE A 233 32.13 -22.92 -18.76
N LYS A 234 31.36 -23.27 -19.81
CA LYS A 234 31.43 -24.58 -20.45
C LYS A 234 32.81 -24.87 -21.05
N GLN A 235 33.39 -23.90 -21.75
CA GLN A 235 34.74 -24.01 -22.31
C GLN A 235 35.81 -24.18 -21.22
N GLN A 236 35.74 -23.42 -20.13
CA GLN A 236 36.64 -23.58 -18.99
C GLN A 236 36.48 -24.96 -18.33
N TRP A 237 35.24 -25.44 -18.18
CA TRP A 237 34.98 -26.75 -17.63
C TRP A 237 35.56 -27.86 -18.51
N GLN A 238 35.31 -27.83 -19.83
CA GLN A 238 35.81 -28.83 -20.77
C GLN A 238 37.34 -28.88 -20.82
N ALA A 239 38.01 -27.73 -20.68
CA ALA A 239 39.47 -27.66 -20.63
C ALA A 239 40.04 -28.33 -19.37
N LEU A 240 39.29 -28.37 -18.27
CA LEU A 240 39.74 -28.88 -16.97
C LEU A 240 39.13 -30.23 -16.60
N SER A 241 38.05 -30.67 -17.26
CA SER A 241 37.16 -31.75 -16.77
C SER A 241 37.87 -33.07 -16.54
N ALA A 242 38.91 -33.37 -17.33
CA ALA A 242 39.72 -34.58 -17.17
C ALA A 242 40.53 -34.58 -15.86
N ASP A 243 40.95 -33.39 -15.40
CA ASP A 243 41.82 -33.22 -14.24
C ASP A 243 41.02 -32.93 -12.95
N VAL A 244 39.75 -32.50 -13.05
CA VAL A 244 38.92 -32.10 -11.90
C VAL A 244 38.86 -33.17 -10.81
N GLU A 245 38.64 -34.44 -11.17
CA GLU A 245 38.57 -35.53 -10.19
C GLU A 245 39.90 -35.72 -9.45
N GLY A 246 41.02 -35.64 -10.19
CA GLY A 246 42.36 -35.75 -9.64
C GLY A 246 42.71 -34.58 -8.73
N ILE A 247 42.42 -33.36 -9.17
CA ILE A 247 42.65 -32.12 -8.42
C ILE A 247 41.88 -32.15 -7.09
N ILE A 248 40.59 -32.53 -7.12
CA ILE A 248 39.77 -32.58 -5.90
C ILE A 248 40.23 -33.69 -4.96
N THR A 249 40.56 -34.87 -5.48
CA THR A 249 41.04 -36.00 -4.65
C THR A 249 42.38 -35.70 -3.98
N ALA A 250 43.26 -34.97 -4.68
CA ALA A 250 44.56 -34.55 -4.18
C ALA A 250 44.50 -33.28 -3.29
N SER A 251 43.36 -32.59 -3.27
CA SER A 251 43.18 -31.36 -2.47
C SER A 251 42.93 -31.66 -0.98
N GLY A 252 43.00 -30.60 -0.16
CA GLY A 252 42.66 -30.64 1.26
C GLY A 252 41.14 -30.55 1.55
N VAL A 253 40.29 -30.64 0.52
CA VAL A 253 38.84 -30.51 0.67
C VAL A 253 38.26 -31.70 1.44
N ASP A 254 37.21 -31.48 2.24
CA ASP A 254 36.60 -32.54 3.04
C ASP A 254 36.10 -33.68 2.14
N LYS A 255 36.72 -34.86 2.33
CA LYS A 255 36.43 -36.09 1.59
C LYS A 255 35.02 -36.63 1.87
N ARG A 256 34.33 -36.12 2.90
CA ARG A 256 32.90 -36.40 3.14
C ARG A 256 31.99 -35.63 2.17
N SER A 257 32.40 -34.42 1.78
CA SER A 257 31.65 -33.56 0.85
C SER A 257 31.79 -34.01 -0.60
N TYR A 258 32.94 -34.59 -0.95
CA TYR A 258 33.23 -35.15 -2.29
C TYR A 258 33.59 -36.63 -2.18
N SER A 259 32.57 -37.46 -1.94
CA SER A 259 32.80 -38.90 -1.84
C SER A 259 33.26 -39.46 -3.19
N SER A 260 34.14 -40.46 -3.13
CA SER A 260 34.64 -41.19 -4.32
C SER A 260 33.51 -41.86 -5.12
N LYS A 261 32.32 -42.03 -4.53
CA LYS A 261 31.13 -42.59 -5.18
C LYS A 261 30.32 -41.54 -5.95
N HIS A 262 30.27 -40.30 -5.47
CA HIS A 262 29.40 -39.26 -6.03
C HIS A 262 30.14 -38.29 -6.95
N LEU A 263 31.41 -38.01 -6.66
CA LEU A 263 32.23 -37.07 -7.43
C LEU A 263 32.27 -37.41 -8.94
N PRO A 264 32.50 -38.67 -9.37
CA PRO A 264 32.53 -38.99 -10.79
C PRO A 264 31.18 -38.78 -11.49
N ASN A 265 30.07 -39.02 -10.78
CA ASN A 265 28.73 -38.80 -11.33
C ASN A 265 28.47 -37.29 -11.51
N TRP A 266 28.85 -36.46 -10.53
CA TRP A 266 28.70 -35.02 -10.64
C TRP A 266 29.56 -34.45 -11.77
N VAL A 267 30.82 -34.86 -11.87
CA VAL A 267 31.72 -34.45 -12.96
C VAL A 267 31.14 -34.87 -14.31
N ALA A 268 30.65 -36.11 -14.45
CA ALA A 268 30.03 -36.59 -15.68
C ALA A 268 28.79 -35.76 -16.07
N ARG A 269 27.92 -35.42 -15.11
CA ARG A 269 26.72 -34.59 -15.37
C ARG A 269 27.06 -33.17 -15.83
N VAL A 270 28.00 -32.52 -15.15
CA VAL A 270 28.44 -31.17 -15.54
C VAL A 270 29.16 -31.21 -16.89
N THR A 271 29.96 -32.25 -17.15
CA THR A 271 30.64 -32.43 -18.45
C THR A 271 29.65 -32.68 -19.58
N GLN A 272 28.60 -33.48 -19.35
CA GLN A 272 27.53 -33.69 -20.33
C GLN A 272 26.81 -32.37 -20.67
N TRP A 273 26.50 -31.56 -19.66
CA TRP A 273 25.93 -30.23 -19.85
C TRP A 273 26.89 -29.27 -20.57
N ALA A 274 28.17 -29.31 -20.23
CA ALA A 274 29.18 -28.46 -20.86
C ALA A 274 29.35 -28.78 -22.36
N SER A 275 29.13 -30.03 -22.75
CA SER A 275 29.17 -30.47 -24.14
C SER A 275 27.86 -30.31 -24.91
N SER A 276 26.77 -29.84 -24.27
CA SER A 276 25.51 -29.56 -24.95
C SER A 276 25.46 -28.13 -25.48
N ASP A 277 24.60 -27.88 -26.46
CA ASP A 277 24.31 -26.52 -26.92
C ASP A 277 23.77 -25.64 -25.77
N THR A 278 24.08 -24.34 -25.83
CA THR A 278 23.62 -23.34 -24.86
C THR A 278 22.40 -22.61 -25.43
N LEU A 279 21.21 -23.09 -25.08
CA LEU A 279 19.94 -22.57 -25.60
C LEU A 279 19.13 -21.77 -24.55
N ASP A 280 19.44 -21.94 -23.28
CA ASP A 280 18.74 -21.31 -22.17
C ASP A 280 19.69 -20.95 -21.01
N TYR A 281 19.12 -20.61 -19.85
CA TYR A 281 19.88 -20.27 -18.64
C TYR A 281 19.90 -21.38 -17.60
N GLN A 282 19.54 -22.62 -17.97
CA GLN A 282 19.52 -23.73 -17.04
C GLN A 282 20.94 -24.24 -16.77
N LEU A 283 21.29 -24.27 -15.48
CA LEU A 283 22.55 -24.80 -14.98
C LEU A 283 22.28 -26.12 -14.26
N PRO A 284 23.15 -27.14 -14.39
CA PRO A 284 23.01 -28.37 -13.65
C PRO A 284 23.25 -28.08 -12.16
N LYS A 285 22.42 -28.66 -11.28
CA LYS A 285 22.52 -28.45 -9.82
C LYS A 285 23.89 -28.86 -9.28
N GLU A 286 24.52 -29.84 -9.93
CA GLU A 286 25.86 -30.32 -9.61
C GLU A 286 26.94 -29.25 -9.79
N LEU A 287 26.74 -28.25 -10.66
CA LEU A 287 27.70 -27.16 -10.86
C LEU A 287 27.89 -26.32 -9.58
N GLU A 288 26.85 -26.19 -8.75
CA GLU A 288 26.94 -25.47 -7.46
C GLU A 288 27.98 -26.09 -6.53
N ARG A 289 28.23 -27.41 -6.66
CA ARG A 289 29.25 -28.11 -5.88
C ARG A 289 30.67 -27.69 -6.26
N PHE A 290 30.88 -27.08 -7.40
CA PHE A 290 32.20 -26.62 -7.85
C PHE A 290 32.36 -25.09 -7.67
N GLY A 291 31.39 -24.42 -7.06
CA GLY A 291 31.48 -23.02 -6.62
C GLY A 291 32.10 -22.88 -5.23
N THR A 292 32.39 -21.64 -4.82
CA THR A 292 33.02 -21.31 -3.53
C THR A 292 32.27 -21.85 -2.31
N ALA A 293 30.94 -21.98 -2.39
CA ALA A 293 30.11 -22.56 -1.33
C ALA A 293 30.22 -24.11 -1.22
N GLY A 294 30.57 -24.81 -2.30
CA GLY A 294 30.74 -26.27 -2.31
C GLY A 294 32.08 -26.73 -1.73
N ALA A 295 33.12 -25.89 -1.87
CA ALA A 295 34.50 -26.21 -1.49
C ALA A 295 34.80 -26.09 0.02
N GLY A 296 33.83 -25.72 0.86
CA GLY A 296 34.01 -25.69 2.32
C GLY A 296 34.97 -24.62 2.84
N GLY A 297 35.05 -23.47 2.18
CA GLY A 297 35.74 -22.29 2.71
C GLY A 297 34.72 -21.18 3.01
N GLU A 298 34.36 -21.03 4.29
CA GLU A 298 33.89 -19.73 4.77
C GLU A 298 34.99 -18.70 4.50
N ASN A 299 34.65 -17.66 3.74
CA ASN A 299 35.21 -16.32 3.83
C ASN A 299 34.11 -15.32 3.50
#